data_AF-A0A926ZEW8-F1
#
_entry.id   AF-A0A926ZEW8-F1
#
_cell.length_a   1.000
_cell.length_b   1.000
_cell.length_c   1.000
_cell.angle_alpha   90.00
_cell.angle_beta   90.00
_cell.angle_gamma   90.00
#
_symmetry.space_group_name_H-M   'P 1'
#
loop_
_entity.id
_entity.type
_entity.pdbx_description
1 polymer ?
#
loop_
_entity_poly.entity_id
_entity_poly.type
_entity_poly.pdbx_seq_one_letter_code
_entity_poly.pdbx_strand_id
1 'polypeptide(L)'
;MKSFSALEFDVRICRSQISDLQQLLQSRRGLSERDDIIPFFRERQHLSAFLSCYNPNIIRRDRIAFEYDIFGDFACDLAVGDYVNKSYCFVEFEEAAANSIFLGKPGRSTPEWSPRFERGLSQIIDWFWKLNDLERTDDFENRFNSKTINYIGLLVIGRDESIEIRERRRLEWRQEKTIVNSKHIHCVTYDKLCRDLASYIAQYQFSEQIDNPS
;
A
#
# COMPACT_ATOMS: atom_id res chain seq x y z
N MET A 1 10.41 -9.80 -17.21
CA MET A 1 9.19 -9.36 -16.50
C MET A 1 9.47 -9.42 -15.00
N LYS A 2 9.19 -8.35 -14.24
CA LYS A 2 9.32 -8.39 -12.78
C LYS A 2 8.12 -9.15 -12.22
N SER A 3 8.34 -10.41 -11.88
CA SER A 3 7.32 -11.35 -11.41
C SER A 3 7.37 -11.50 -9.88
N PHE A 4 6.35 -12.13 -9.32
CA PHE A 4 6.35 -12.50 -7.91
C PHE A 4 7.54 -13.42 -7.58
N SER A 5 8.18 -13.10 -6.47
CA SER A 5 9.13 -13.96 -5.77
C SER A 5 8.47 -14.52 -4.52
N ALA A 6 8.91 -15.71 -4.08
CA ALA A 6 8.47 -16.27 -2.81
C ALA A 6 9.12 -15.50 -1.64
N LEU A 7 8.36 -15.27 -0.58
CA LEU A 7 8.84 -14.67 0.65
C LEU A 7 8.40 -15.53 1.84
N GLU A 8 9.34 -15.86 2.72
CA GLU A 8 9.03 -16.43 4.03
C GLU A 8 8.93 -15.28 5.04
N PHE A 9 7.70 -14.89 5.37
CA PHE A 9 7.46 -13.72 6.21
C PHE A 9 7.87 -13.96 7.67
N ASP A 10 8.92 -13.28 8.13
CA ASP A 10 9.32 -13.20 9.54
C ASP A 10 8.80 -11.93 10.23
N VAL A 11 7.96 -12.11 11.26
CA VAL A 11 7.34 -11.04 12.05
C VAL A 11 8.35 -10.26 12.90
N ARG A 12 9.45 -10.88 13.35
CA ARG A 12 10.48 -10.23 14.16
C ARG A 12 11.29 -9.26 13.31
N ILE A 13 11.66 -9.69 12.10
CA ILE A 13 12.32 -8.81 11.12
C ILE A 13 11.39 -7.67 10.74
N CYS A 14 10.12 -7.96 10.45
CA CYS A 14 9.12 -6.93 10.14
C CYS A 14 9.02 -5.88 11.26
N ARG A 15 9.05 -6.29 12.54
CA ARG A 15 9.00 -5.36 13.67
C ARG A 15 10.20 -4.41 13.69
N SER A 16 11.41 -4.93 13.48
CA SER A 16 12.60 -4.09 13.36
C SER A 16 12.46 -3.10 12.21
N GLN A 17 11.96 -3.53 11.05
CA GLN A 17 11.80 -2.69 9.88
C GLN A 17 10.69 -1.62 10.05
N ILE A 18 9.66 -1.88 10.86
CA ILE A 18 8.68 -0.85 11.26
C ILE A 18 9.36 0.23 12.11
N SER A 19 10.26 -0.16 13.02
CA SER A 19 11.06 0.81 13.79
C SER A 19 11.97 1.65 12.87
N ASP A 20 12.56 1.05 11.85
CA ASP A 20 13.33 1.79 10.84
C ASP A 20 12.45 2.81 10.08
N LEU A 21 11.21 2.44 9.75
CA LEU A 21 10.27 3.35 9.07
C LEU A 21 9.94 4.54 9.98
N GLN A 22 9.69 4.28 11.26
CA GLN A 22 9.45 5.32 12.24
C GLN A 22 10.65 6.28 12.34
N GLN A 23 11.88 5.74 12.38
CA GLN A 23 13.09 6.55 12.42
C GLN A 23 13.27 7.38 11.14
N LEU A 24 13.03 6.79 9.96
CA LEU A 24 13.09 7.51 8.69
C LEU A 24 12.14 8.72 8.70
N LEU A 25 10.88 8.49 9.10
CA LEU A 25 9.85 9.51 9.15
C LEU A 25 10.13 10.61 10.18
N GLN A 26 10.87 10.32 11.25
CA GLN A 26 11.32 11.31 12.23
C GLN A 26 12.55 12.09 11.78
N SER A 27 13.41 11.47 10.97
CA SER A 27 14.67 12.08 10.52
C SER A 27 14.47 13.21 9.49
N ARG A 28 13.37 13.19 8.74
CA ARG A 28 13.10 14.13 7.65
C ARG A 28 11.61 14.45 7.54
N ARG A 29 11.31 15.73 7.26
CA ARG A 29 9.94 16.19 6.99
C ARG A 29 9.42 15.76 5.62
N GLY A 30 10.29 15.83 4.60
CA GLY A 30 10.00 15.41 3.24
C GLY A 30 10.78 14.17 2.84
N LEU A 31 10.17 13.27 2.07
CA LEU A 31 10.86 12.13 1.46
C LEU A 31 10.55 12.06 -0.04
N SER A 32 11.60 11.94 -0.85
CA SER A 32 11.51 11.72 -2.30
C SER A 32 11.01 10.30 -2.57
N GLU A 33 10.09 10.16 -3.51
CA GLU A 33 9.62 8.85 -3.98
C GLU A 33 10.79 7.97 -4.44
N ARG A 34 11.65 8.52 -5.32
CA ARG A 34 12.73 7.78 -5.98
C ARG A 34 13.95 7.58 -5.11
N ASP A 35 14.31 8.59 -4.33
CA ASP A 35 15.60 8.60 -3.62
C ASP A 35 15.49 8.04 -2.21
N ASP A 36 14.31 8.13 -1.59
CA ASP A 36 14.09 7.72 -0.21
C ASP A 36 13.12 6.55 -0.11
N ILE A 37 11.92 6.68 -0.67
CA ILE A 37 10.79 5.77 -0.39
C ILE A 37 10.97 4.42 -1.10
N ILE A 38 11.10 4.42 -2.43
CA ILE A 38 11.23 3.17 -3.21
C ILE A 38 12.45 2.36 -2.74
N PRO A 39 13.67 2.95 -2.58
CA PRO A 39 14.82 2.22 -2.07
C PRO A 39 14.58 1.66 -0.66
N PHE A 40 13.98 2.46 0.24
CA PHE A 40 13.74 2.07 1.61
C PHE A 40 12.85 0.81 1.70
N PHE A 41 11.73 0.79 1.00
CA PHE A 41 10.82 -0.36 1.00
C PHE A 41 11.44 -1.57 0.27
N ARG A 42 12.17 -1.36 -0.83
CA ARG A 42 12.83 -2.45 -1.56
C ARG A 42 13.80 -3.25 -0.68
N GLU A 43 14.55 -2.58 0.17
CA GLU A 43 15.48 -3.21 1.12
C GLU A 43 14.78 -3.88 2.30
N ARG A 44 13.51 -3.54 2.56
CA ARG A 44 12.76 -3.94 3.77
C ARG A 44 11.56 -4.81 3.39
N GLN A 45 11.86 -5.96 2.77
CA GLN A 45 10.86 -6.84 2.18
C GLN A 45 9.78 -7.33 3.15
N HIS A 46 10.11 -7.55 4.43
CA HIS A 46 9.12 -7.98 5.43
C HIS A 46 8.15 -6.84 5.75
N LEU A 47 8.66 -5.62 5.97
CA LEU A 47 7.83 -4.43 6.08
C LEU A 47 6.96 -4.24 4.84
N SER A 48 7.56 -4.29 3.64
CA SER A 48 6.82 -4.16 2.37
C SER A 48 5.72 -5.19 2.23
N ALA A 49 6.00 -6.46 2.52
CA ALA A 49 4.98 -7.49 2.52
C ALA A 49 3.88 -7.20 3.55
N PHE A 50 4.23 -6.60 4.70
CA PHE A 50 3.27 -6.29 5.76
C PHE A 50 2.27 -5.19 5.41
N LEU A 51 2.55 -4.34 4.41
CA LEU A 51 1.56 -3.37 3.87
C LEU A 51 0.27 -4.06 3.39
N SER A 52 0.31 -5.37 3.11
CA SER A 52 -0.87 -6.16 2.79
C SER A 52 -1.89 -6.26 3.92
N CYS A 53 -1.59 -5.77 5.14
CA CYS A 53 -2.51 -5.81 6.30
C CYS A 53 -3.82 -5.04 6.06
N TYR A 54 -3.87 -4.14 5.08
CA TYR A 54 -5.11 -3.47 4.65
C TYR A 54 -6.06 -4.41 3.89
N ASN A 55 -5.58 -5.56 3.38
CA ASN A 55 -6.42 -6.59 2.79
C ASN A 55 -6.70 -7.69 3.82
N PRO A 56 -7.90 -7.76 4.42
CA PRO A 56 -8.21 -8.77 5.44
C PRO A 56 -8.22 -10.21 4.90
N ASN A 57 -8.27 -10.40 3.58
CA ASN A 57 -8.21 -11.72 2.96
C ASN A 57 -6.78 -12.22 2.72
N ILE A 58 -5.76 -11.39 2.99
CA ILE A 58 -4.36 -11.83 2.97
C ILE A 58 -3.99 -12.36 4.35
N ILE A 59 -3.93 -13.69 4.44
CA ILE A 59 -3.55 -14.41 5.66
C ILE A 59 -2.05 -14.73 5.61
N ARG A 60 -1.54 -15.08 4.42
CA ARG A 60 -0.15 -15.41 4.14
C ARG A 60 0.46 -14.36 3.24
N ARG A 61 1.68 -13.92 3.58
CA ARG A 61 2.45 -12.93 2.82
C ARG A 61 3.57 -13.63 2.07
N ASP A 62 3.19 -14.58 1.22
CA ASP A 62 4.11 -15.54 0.62
C ASP A 62 4.60 -15.15 -0.77
N ARG A 63 4.08 -14.04 -1.33
CA ARG A 63 4.54 -13.47 -2.59
C ARG A 63 4.81 -11.98 -2.47
N ILE A 64 5.92 -11.54 -3.06
CA ILE A 64 6.27 -10.13 -3.18
C ILE A 64 6.92 -9.84 -4.54
N ALA A 65 6.62 -8.68 -5.12
CA ALA A 65 7.26 -8.15 -6.31
C ALA A 65 7.36 -6.63 -6.22
N PHE A 66 8.50 -6.08 -6.61
CA PHE A 66 8.68 -4.63 -6.80
C PHE A 66 8.64 -4.28 -8.28
N GLU A 67 8.04 -3.14 -8.61
CA GLU A 67 7.72 -2.74 -9.99
C GLU A 67 7.03 -3.90 -10.74
N TYR A 68 5.99 -4.45 -10.11
CA TYR A 68 5.29 -5.61 -10.66
C TYR A 68 4.55 -5.20 -11.93
N ASP A 69 4.93 -5.86 -13.02
CA ASP A 69 4.31 -5.66 -14.32
C ASP A 69 2.84 -6.12 -14.29
N ILE A 70 1.93 -5.29 -14.80
CA ILE A 70 0.51 -5.60 -14.94
C ILE A 70 0.25 -5.75 -16.44
N PHE A 71 0.63 -6.92 -16.93
CA PHE A 71 0.38 -7.38 -18.30
C PHE A 71 0.90 -6.43 -19.39
N GLY A 72 2.10 -5.89 -19.20
CA GLY A 72 2.80 -5.06 -20.19
C GLY A 72 2.35 -3.61 -20.29
N ASP A 73 1.19 -3.25 -19.75
CA ASP A 73 0.63 -1.90 -19.88
C ASP A 73 0.98 -0.98 -18.71
N PHE A 74 1.05 -1.56 -17.49
CA PHE A 74 1.30 -0.81 -16.27
C PHE A 74 2.32 -1.54 -15.39
N ALA A 75 2.86 -0.83 -14.41
CA ALA A 75 3.59 -1.43 -13.31
C ALA A 75 3.18 -0.75 -12.00
N CYS A 76 2.97 -1.53 -10.95
CA CYS A 76 2.81 -1.00 -9.61
C CYS A 76 4.13 -1.09 -8.85
N ASP A 77 4.40 -0.13 -7.98
CA ASP A 77 5.67 -0.09 -7.24
C ASP A 77 5.91 -1.34 -6.39
N LEU A 78 4.84 -1.87 -5.79
CA LEU A 78 4.89 -3.07 -4.97
C LEU A 78 3.60 -3.88 -5.12
N ALA A 79 3.73 -5.18 -5.30
CA ALA A 79 2.66 -6.15 -5.19
C ALA A 79 2.98 -7.16 -4.09
N VAL A 80 2.00 -7.45 -3.25
CA VAL A 80 2.07 -8.50 -2.21
C VAL A 80 0.92 -9.48 -2.43
N GLY A 81 1.19 -10.77 -2.30
CA GLY A 81 0.20 -11.82 -2.51
C GLY A 81 0.16 -12.84 -1.39
N ASP A 82 -1.06 -13.34 -1.18
CA ASP A 82 -1.38 -14.65 -0.62
C ASP A 82 -1.70 -15.58 -1.79
N TYR A 83 -0.71 -16.36 -2.21
CA TYR A 83 -0.83 -17.21 -3.38
C TYR A 83 -1.86 -18.34 -3.19
N VAL A 84 -2.13 -18.72 -1.93
CA VAL A 84 -3.07 -19.80 -1.60
C VAL A 84 -4.50 -19.27 -1.61
N ASN A 85 -4.76 -18.17 -0.92
CA ASN A 85 -6.09 -17.55 -0.84
C ASN A 85 -6.41 -16.64 -2.03
N LYS A 86 -5.53 -16.58 -3.03
CA LYS A 86 -5.70 -15.77 -4.25
C LYS A 86 -6.02 -14.31 -3.94
N SER A 87 -5.38 -13.77 -2.91
CA SER A 87 -5.63 -12.42 -2.40
C SER A 87 -4.38 -11.56 -2.53
N TYR A 88 -4.51 -10.36 -3.09
CA TYR A 88 -3.38 -9.52 -3.46
C TYR A 88 -3.56 -8.07 -2.99
N CYS A 89 -2.46 -7.36 -2.78
CA CYS A 89 -2.42 -5.95 -2.47
C CYS A 89 -1.45 -5.29 -3.44
N PHE A 90 -1.93 -4.31 -4.21
CA PHE A 90 -1.13 -3.51 -5.13
C PHE A 90 -0.93 -2.13 -4.53
N VAL A 91 0.32 -1.69 -4.46
CA VAL A 91 0.72 -0.48 -3.76
C VAL A 91 1.35 0.50 -4.74
N GLU A 92 0.88 1.75 -4.69
CA GLU A 92 1.52 2.90 -5.32
C GLU A 92 2.13 3.78 -4.21
N PHE A 93 3.40 4.12 -4.36
CA PHE A 93 4.08 5.06 -3.51
C PHE A 93 4.16 6.42 -4.19
N GLU A 94 3.80 7.47 -3.47
CA GLU A 94 4.01 8.85 -3.89
C GLU A 94 4.84 9.57 -2.83
N GLU A 95 5.41 10.73 -3.19
CA GLU A 95 6.30 11.47 -2.31
C GLU A 95 5.65 11.85 -0.97
N ALA A 96 6.46 11.88 0.09
CA ALA A 96 6.03 12.26 1.43
C ALA A 96 6.23 13.76 1.66
N ALA A 97 5.52 14.61 0.91
CA ALA A 97 5.63 16.06 1.00
C ALA A 97 4.34 16.70 1.56
N ALA A 98 4.48 17.93 2.07
CA ALA A 98 3.38 18.67 2.69
C ALA A 98 2.20 18.90 1.73
N ASN A 99 2.52 19.08 0.45
CA ASN A 99 1.60 19.40 -0.62
C ASN A 99 1.18 18.17 -1.46
N SER A 100 1.55 16.95 -1.03
CA SER A 100 1.27 15.73 -1.78
C SER A 100 -0.22 15.39 -1.83
N ILE A 101 -1.02 15.73 -0.81
CA ILE A 101 -2.45 15.38 -0.77
C ILE A 101 -3.32 16.57 -1.15
N PHE A 102 -3.03 17.74 -0.59
CA PHE A 102 -3.82 18.95 -0.78
C PHE A 102 -2.96 20.12 -1.25
N LEU A 103 -3.52 20.96 -2.12
CA LEU A 103 -2.94 22.22 -2.57
C LEU A 103 -3.84 23.38 -2.18
N GLY A 104 -3.28 24.32 -1.42
CA GLY A 104 -3.91 25.61 -1.21
C GLY A 104 -4.01 26.38 -2.54
N LYS A 105 -5.11 27.11 -2.73
CA LYS A 105 -5.25 28.06 -3.83
C LYS A 105 -5.55 29.46 -3.33
N PRO A 106 -4.91 30.50 -3.88
CA PRO A 106 -5.24 31.88 -3.56
C PRO A 106 -6.74 32.14 -3.74
N GLY A 107 -7.37 32.77 -2.73
CA GLY A 107 -8.79 33.10 -2.77
C GLY A 107 -9.77 31.94 -2.50
N ARG A 108 -9.29 30.74 -2.14
CA ARG A 108 -10.14 29.61 -1.73
C ARG A 108 -9.78 29.15 -0.33
N SER A 109 -10.79 29.05 0.54
CA SER A 109 -10.62 28.54 1.90
C SER A 109 -10.49 27.02 1.97
N THR A 110 -10.97 26.30 0.95
CA THR A 110 -10.86 24.85 0.86
C THR A 110 -9.75 24.48 -0.13
N PRO A 111 -8.70 23.76 0.31
CA PRO A 111 -7.65 23.33 -0.58
C PRO A 111 -8.17 22.27 -1.56
N GLU A 112 -7.56 22.19 -2.73
CA GLU A 112 -7.89 21.19 -3.74
C GLU A 112 -7.09 19.92 -3.51
N TRP A 113 -7.57 18.80 -4.06
CA TRP A 113 -6.74 17.60 -4.17
C TRP A 113 -5.54 17.93 -5.05
N SER A 114 -4.36 17.49 -4.65
CA SER A 114 -3.17 17.73 -5.46
C SER A 114 -3.27 16.90 -6.76
N PRO A 115 -2.68 17.37 -7.88
CA PRO A 115 -2.55 16.57 -9.09
C PRO A 115 -1.82 15.25 -8.86
N ARG A 116 -0.94 15.20 -7.86
CA ARG A 116 -0.23 13.99 -7.48
C ARG A 116 -1.15 12.95 -6.86
N PHE A 117 -1.96 13.37 -5.89
CA PHE A 117 -2.96 12.50 -5.27
C PHE A 117 -3.91 11.92 -6.32
N GLU A 118 -4.41 12.77 -7.23
CA GLU A 118 -5.30 12.32 -8.30
C GLU A 118 -4.59 11.36 -9.26
N ARG A 119 -3.32 11.63 -9.62
CA ARG A 119 -2.54 10.75 -10.51
C ARG A 119 -2.32 9.37 -9.90
N GLY A 120 -1.80 9.29 -8.67
CA GLY A 120 -1.56 8.02 -8.00
C GLY A 120 -2.85 7.20 -7.84
N LEU A 121 -3.97 7.88 -7.52
CA LEU A 121 -5.28 7.23 -7.49
C LEU A 121 -5.71 6.72 -8.88
N SER A 122 -5.53 7.52 -9.93
CA SER A 122 -5.85 7.11 -11.31
C SER A 122 -5.03 5.91 -11.77
N GLN A 123 -3.73 5.84 -11.44
CA GLN A 123 -2.90 4.67 -11.77
C GLN A 123 -3.47 3.38 -11.18
N ILE A 124 -3.88 3.41 -9.90
CA ILE A 124 -4.51 2.25 -9.26
C ILE A 124 -5.82 1.85 -9.97
N ILE A 125 -6.63 2.84 -10.38
CA ILE A 125 -7.86 2.59 -11.13
C ILE A 125 -7.57 1.93 -12.48
N ASP A 126 -6.53 2.39 -13.19
CA ASP A 126 -6.11 1.80 -14.45
C ASP A 126 -5.63 0.35 -14.27
N TRP A 127 -4.92 0.06 -13.17
CA TRP A 127 -4.55 -1.32 -12.83
C TRP A 127 -5.77 -2.19 -12.59
N PHE A 128 -6.77 -1.69 -11.86
CA PHE A 128 -8.01 -2.42 -11.60
C PHE A 128 -8.75 -2.72 -12.89
N TRP A 129 -8.82 -1.75 -13.80
CA TRP A 129 -9.38 -1.95 -15.13
C TRP A 129 -8.64 -3.06 -15.88
N LYS A 130 -7.30 -3.02 -15.92
CA LYS A 130 -6.51 -4.03 -16.63
C LYS A 130 -6.62 -5.43 -16.02
N LEU A 131 -6.60 -5.52 -14.69
CA LEU A 131 -6.79 -6.79 -13.98
C LEU A 131 -8.17 -7.38 -14.24
N ASN A 132 -9.21 -6.54 -14.32
CA ASN A 132 -10.56 -6.98 -14.66
C ASN A 132 -10.68 -7.39 -16.13
N ASP A 133 -10.10 -6.63 -17.05
CA ASP A 133 -10.13 -6.90 -18.49
C ASP A 133 -9.48 -8.25 -18.83
N LEU A 134 -8.38 -8.58 -18.16
CA LEU A 134 -7.68 -9.85 -18.35
C LEU A 134 -8.19 -10.99 -17.47
N GLU A 135 -9.18 -10.74 -16.62
CA GLU A 135 -9.75 -11.80 -15.79
C GLU A 135 -10.26 -12.96 -16.68
N ARG A 136 -10.02 -14.20 -16.25
CA ARG A 136 -10.36 -15.44 -16.99
C ARG A 136 -9.63 -15.68 -18.32
N THR A 137 -8.59 -14.91 -18.64
CA THR A 137 -7.65 -15.25 -19.72
C THR A 137 -6.61 -16.26 -19.24
N ASP A 138 -5.98 -16.99 -20.18
CA ASP A 138 -4.91 -17.93 -19.87
C ASP A 138 -3.70 -17.22 -19.24
N ASP A 139 -3.36 -16.02 -19.71
CA ASP A 139 -2.26 -15.22 -19.14
C ASP A 139 -2.51 -14.87 -17.67
N PHE A 140 -3.75 -14.55 -17.33
CA PHE A 140 -4.14 -14.27 -15.95
C PHE A 140 -4.10 -15.52 -15.08
N GLU A 141 -4.65 -16.63 -15.57
CA GLU A 141 -4.60 -17.91 -14.88
C GLU A 141 -3.15 -18.38 -14.67
N ASN A 142 -2.28 -18.23 -15.67
CA ASN A 142 -0.86 -18.54 -15.54
C ASN A 142 -0.16 -17.70 -14.46
N ARG A 143 -0.56 -16.43 -14.31
CA ARG A 143 0.08 -15.50 -13.39
C ARG A 143 -0.37 -15.69 -11.93
N PHE A 144 -1.65 -15.94 -11.71
CA PHE A 144 -2.24 -16.04 -10.38
C PHE A 144 -2.60 -17.49 -9.96
N ASN A 145 -2.48 -18.45 -10.88
CA ASN A 145 -2.98 -19.82 -10.75
C ASN A 145 -4.44 -19.83 -10.28
N SER A 146 -5.24 -18.98 -10.91
CA SER A 146 -6.66 -18.81 -10.69
C SER A 146 -7.24 -17.94 -11.78
N LYS A 147 -8.49 -18.21 -12.19
CA LYS A 147 -9.22 -17.38 -13.14
C LYS A 147 -9.76 -16.09 -12.54
N THR A 148 -9.77 -15.99 -11.21
CA THR A 148 -10.21 -14.81 -10.46
C THR A 148 -9.32 -14.60 -9.24
N ILE A 149 -9.18 -13.35 -8.77
CA ILE A 149 -8.46 -13.03 -7.53
C ILE A 149 -9.21 -11.99 -6.71
N ASN A 150 -8.99 -11.99 -5.40
CA ASN A 150 -9.35 -10.86 -4.56
C ASN A 150 -8.18 -9.87 -4.49
N TYR A 151 -8.46 -8.56 -4.53
CA TYR A 151 -7.40 -7.57 -4.41
C TYR A 151 -7.91 -6.22 -3.90
N ILE A 152 -6.96 -5.41 -3.42
CA ILE A 152 -7.14 -4.01 -3.09
C ILE A 152 -6.01 -3.18 -3.73
N GLY A 153 -6.20 -1.87 -3.74
CA GLY A 153 -5.17 -0.88 -4.03
C GLY A 153 -4.81 -0.10 -2.77
N LEU A 154 -3.54 0.24 -2.61
CA LEU A 154 -3.04 1.06 -1.52
C LEU A 154 -2.18 2.20 -2.09
N LEU A 155 -2.68 3.43 -1.98
CA LEU A 155 -1.89 4.64 -2.23
C LEU A 155 -1.27 5.11 -0.92
N VAL A 156 0.06 5.20 -0.87
CA VAL A 156 0.79 5.74 0.28
C VAL A 156 1.40 7.09 -0.12
N ILE A 157 0.96 8.17 0.51
CA ILE A 157 1.25 9.53 0.03
C ILE A 157 1.25 10.58 1.15
N GLY A 158 2.23 11.49 1.12
CA GLY A 158 2.23 12.67 2.00
C GLY A 158 2.42 12.38 3.49
N ARG A 159 2.36 13.44 4.28
CA ARG A 159 2.56 13.40 5.74
C ARG A 159 1.33 13.93 6.48
N ASP A 160 1.12 13.47 7.71
CA ASP A 160 0.02 13.93 8.56
C ASP A 160 0.17 15.40 8.98
N GLU A 161 1.42 15.87 9.16
CA GLU A 161 1.72 17.20 9.69
C GLU A 161 1.19 18.34 8.83
N SER A 162 0.96 18.09 7.53
CA SER A 162 0.46 19.08 6.58
C SER A 162 -1.06 19.05 6.39
N ILE A 163 -1.77 18.18 7.11
CA ILE A 163 -3.21 17.97 6.95
C ILE A 163 -3.94 18.49 8.17
N GLU A 164 -4.69 19.58 7.99
CA GLU A 164 -5.59 20.10 9.01
C GLU A 164 -6.74 19.13 9.32
N ILE A 165 -7.40 19.30 10.47
CA ILE A 165 -8.44 18.39 10.97
C ILE A 165 -9.60 18.24 9.97
N ARG A 166 -10.01 19.33 9.31
CA ARG A 166 -11.09 19.30 8.32
C ARG A 166 -10.71 18.47 7.09
N GLU A 167 -9.50 18.65 6.59
CA GLU A 167 -8.92 17.97 5.44
C GLU A 167 -8.70 16.49 5.73
N ARG A 168 -8.33 16.14 6.97
CA ARG A 168 -8.24 14.76 7.44
C ARG A 168 -9.59 14.04 7.32
N ARG A 169 -10.66 14.66 7.80
CA ARG A 169 -12.03 14.11 7.66
C ARG A 169 -12.45 13.96 6.20
N ARG A 170 -12.04 14.89 5.34
CA ARG A 170 -12.31 14.81 3.90
C ARG A 170 -11.54 13.67 3.22
N LEU A 171 -10.31 13.43 3.65
CA LEU A 171 -9.49 12.29 3.23
C LEU A 171 -10.07 10.96 3.69
N GLU A 172 -10.49 10.86 4.96
CA GLU A 172 -11.19 9.69 5.51
C GLU A 172 -12.49 9.41 4.74
N TRP A 173 -13.33 10.44 4.54
CA TRP A 173 -14.56 10.30 3.76
C TRP A 173 -14.30 9.80 2.34
N ARG A 174 -13.26 10.33 1.66
CA ARG A 174 -12.92 9.88 0.30
C ARG A 174 -12.49 8.42 0.30
N GLN A 175 -11.69 7.98 1.27
CA GLN A 175 -11.29 6.57 1.39
C GLN A 175 -12.47 5.64 1.63
N GLU A 176 -13.38 6.01 2.54
CA GLU A 176 -14.53 5.17 2.91
C GLU A 176 -15.57 5.06 1.79
N LYS A 177 -15.73 6.12 0.99
CA LYS A 177 -16.79 6.21 -0.02
C LYS A 177 -16.33 5.89 -1.44
N THR A 178 -15.03 5.74 -1.67
CA THR A 178 -14.49 5.39 -2.99
C THR A 178 -14.36 3.87 -3.12
N ILE A 179 -15.18 3.29 -4.00
CA ILE A 179 -15.13 1.88 -4.37
C ILE A 179 -15.08 1.81 -5.89
N VAL A 180 -14.16 1.03 -6.43
CA VAL A 180 -13.98 0.86 -7.89
C VAL A 180 -14.05 -0.63 -8.20
N ASN A 181 -14.96 -1.02 -9.09
CA ASN A 181 -15.20 -2.44 -9.42
C ASN A 181 -15.44 -3.32 -8.17
N SER A 182 -16.20 -2.82 -7.19
CA SER A 182 -16.42 -3.47 -5.89
C SER A 182 -15.14 -3.78 -5.09
N LYS A 183 -14.02 -3.13 -5.42
CA LYS A 183 -12.74 -3.20 -4.69
C LYS A 183 -12.44 -1.87 -4.01
N HIS A 184 -11.81 -1.94 -2.84
CA HIS A 184 -11.38 -0.78 -2.09
C HIS A 184 -10.03 -0.27 -2.59
N ILE A 185 -9.89 1.06 -2.59
CA ILE A 185 -8.60 1.75 -2.69
C ILE A 185 -8.37 2.49 -1.38
N HIS A 186 -7.36 2.06 -0.63
CA HIS A 186 -6.94 2.74 0.59
C HIS A 186 -5.97 3.86 0.23
N CYS A 187 -6.10 5.03 0.85
CA CYS A 187 -5.20 6.16 0.63
C CYS A 187 -4.68 6.65 1.98
N VAL A 188 -3.42 6.40 2.32
CA VAL A 188 -2.89 6.69 3.66
C VAL A 188 -1.64 7.56 3.60
N THR A 189 -1.43 8.37 4.63
CA THR A 189 -0.14 9.05 4.85
C THR A 189 0.91 8.06 5.34
N TYR A 190 2.19 8.37 5.16
CA TYR A 190 3.26 7.55 5.72
C TYR A 190 3.20 7.47 7.25
N ASP A 191 2.77 8.55 7.91
CA ASP A 191 2.59 8.56 9.37
C ASP A 191 1.44 7.64 9.81
N LYS A 192 0.30 7.67 9.09
CA LYS A 192 -0.81 6.74 9.34
C LYS A 192 -0.40 5.30 9.07
N LEU A 193 0.28 5.04 7.94
CA LEU A 193 0.80 3.73 7.61
C LEU A 193 1.68 3.20 8.75
N CYS A 194 2.66 3.98 9.21
CA CYS A 194 3.55 3.56 10.29
C CYS A 194 2.80 3.21 11.58
N ARG A 195 1.79 4.01 11.97
CA ARG A 195 0.96 3.74 13.15
C ARG A 195 0.07 2.50 12.99
N ASP A 196 -0.55 2.34 11.83
CA ASP A 196 -1.41 1.20 11.53
C ASP A 196 -0.57 -0.09 11.57
N LEU A 197 0.60 -0.11 10.90
CA LEU A 197 1.50 -1.27 10.91
C LEU A 197 2.01 -1.60 12.32
N ALA A 198 2.40 -0.60 13.11
CA ALA A 198 2.79 -0.80 14.51
C ALA A 198 1.65 -1.41 15.34
N SER A 199 0.40 -0.99 15.09
CA SER A 199 -0.78 -1.50 15.79
C SER A 199 -1.10 -2.94 15.38
N TYR A 200 -1.06 -3.25 14.08
CA TYR A 200 -1.29 -4.61 13.57
C TYR A 200 -0.21 -5.58 14.05
N ILE A 201 1.07 -5.20 14.03
CA ILE A 201 2.14 -6.11 14.43
C ILE A 201 2.16 -6.38 15.93
N ALA A 202 1.65 -5.46 16.75
CA ALA A 202 1.47 -5.69 18.18
C ALA A 202 0.41 -6.76 18.45
N GLN A 203 -0.64 -6.85 17.62
CA GLN A 203 -1.68 -7.89 17.75
C GLN A 203 -1.14 -9.30 17.48
N TYR A 204 -0.13 -9.44 16.60
CA TYR A 204 0.55 -10.73 16.38
C TYR A 204 1.22 -11.29 17.64
N GLN A 205 1.67 -10.44 18.57
CA GLN A 205 2.29 -10.90 19.83
C GLN A 205 1.30 -11.58 20.75
N PHE A 206 0.06 -11.08 20.78
CA PHE A 206 -0.98 -11.67 21.62
C PHE A 206 -1.37 -13.06 21.12
N SER A 207 -1.40 -13.31 19.81
CA SER A 207 -1.68 -14.65 19.27
C SER A 207 -0.54 -15.64 19.55
N GLU A 208 0.73 -15.24 19.38
CA GLU A 208 1.87 -16.14 19.65
C GLU A 208 1.99 -16.54 21.14
N GLN A 209 1.64 -15.64 22.06
CA GLN A 209 1.65 -15.91 23.50
C GLN A 209 0.49 -16.79 23.97
N ILE A 210 -0.64 -16.77 23.27
CA ILE A 210 -1.78 -17.65 23.55
C ILE A 210 -1.50 -19.08 23.06
N ASP A 211 -0.86 -19.22 21.89
CA ASP A 211 -0.57 -20.51 21.28
C ASP A 211 0.65 -21.23 21.91
N ASN A 212 1.50 -20.50 22.64
CA ASN A 212 2.58 -21.05 23.46
C ASN A 212 2.54 -20.46 24.88
N PRO A 213 1.62 -20.91 25.74
CA PRO A 213 1.66 -20.56 27.15
C PRO A 213 2.91 -21.19 27.76
N SER A 214 3.81 -20.34 28.23
CA SER A 214 5.00 -20.71 29.01
C SER A 214 4.67 -21.57 30.23
#